data_AF-A0A7C5N3H6-F1
#
_entry.id   AF-A0A7C5N3H6-F1
#
_cell.length_a   1.000
_cell.length_b   1.000
_cell.length_c   1.000
_cell.angle_alpha   90.00
_cell.angle_beta   90.00
_cell.angle_gamma   90.00
#
_symmetry.space_group_name_H-M   'P 1'
#
loop_
_entity.id
_entity.type
_entity.pdbx_description
1 polymer ?
#
loop_
_entity_poly.entity_id
_entity_poly.type
_entity_poly.pdbx_seq_one_letter_code
_entity_poly.pdbx_strand_id
1 'polypeptide(L)' 'REERELESLPGEIEALEAEKAEVEQSLADPELYRGDAEAVRRFTSRLRELEQRLEACYHRWDELEAKRERVS' A
#
# COMPACT_ATOMS: atom_id res chain seq x y z
N ARG A 1 8.25 13.10 -15.51
CA ARG A 1 7.46 12.98 -16.75
C ARG A 1 6.96 11.55 -16.77
N GLU A 2 5.70 11.33 -17.11
CA GLU A 2 4.88 10.14 -16.83
C GLU A 2 5.57 8.76 -16.96
N GLU A 3 6.49 8.55 -17.89
CA GLU A 3 7.30 7.31 -17.97
C GLU A 3 8.10 7.02 -16.69
N ARG A 4 8.77 8.03 -16.11
CA ARG A 4 9.53 7.85 -14.87
C ARG A 4 8.63 7.51 -13.68
N GLU A 5 7.39 7.99 -13.72
CA GLU A 5 6.39 7.67 -12.70
C GLU A 5 5.95 6.21 -12.84
N LEU A 6 5.64 5.77 -14.06
CA LEU A 6 5.33 4.39 -14.39
C LEU A 6 6.46 3.42 -14.01
N GLU A 7 7.72 3.80 -14.22
CA GLU A 7 8.89 3.00 -13.82
C GLU A 7 9.08 2.92 -12.30
N SER A 8 8.62 3.93 -11.54
CA SER A 8 8.80 3.99 -10.09
C SER A 8 7.66 3.32 -9.32
N LEU A 9 6.44 3.33 -9.88
CA LEU A 9 5.24 2.80 -9.25
C LEU A 9 5.35 1.33 -8.80
N PRO A 10 5.93 0.39 -9.57
CA PRO A 10 6.08 -0.98 -9.13
C PRO A 10 6.89 -1.10 -7.83
N GLY A 11 7.99 -0.35 -7.71
CA GLY A 11 8.80 -0.36 -6.49
C GLY A 11 8.09 0.29 -5.29
N GLU A 12 7.26 1.31 -5.54
CA GLU A 12 6.41 1.90 -4.49
C GLU A 12 5.33 0.91 -4.02
N ILE A 13 4.68 0.22 -4.95
CA ILE A 13 3.68 -0.81 -4.67
C ILE A 13 4.30 -1.94 -3.85
N GLU A 14 5.44 -2.50 -4.27
CA GLU A 14 6.13 -3.57 -3.54
C GLU A 14 6.48 -3.15 -2.10
N ALA A 15 6.95 -1.91 -1.90
CA ALA A 15 7.25 -1.40 -0.57
C ALA A 15 6.00 -1.27 0.31
N LEU A 16 4.89 -0.79 -0.26
CA LEU A 16 3.61 -0.66 0.44
C LEU A 16 3.01 -2.03 0.78
N GLU A 17 3.13 -3.02 -0.12
CA GLU A 17 2.68 -4.40 0.12
C GLU A 17 3.49 -5.08 1.22
N ALA A 18 4.82 -4.89 1.23
CA ALA A 18 5.67 -5.38 2.29
C ALA A 18 5.30 -4.80 3.65
N GLU A 19 5.11 -3.47 3.72
CA GLU A 19 4.69 -2.81 4.96
C GLU A 19 3.29 -3.28 5.40
N LYS A 20 2.35 -3.44 4.47
CA LYS A 20 1.02 -3.97 4.74
C LYS A 20 1.11 -5.37 5.37
N ALA A 21 1.93 -6.25 4.81
CA ALA A 21 2.11 -7.61 5.33
C ALA A 21 2.70 -7.61 6.75
N GLU A 22 3.64 -6.71 7.07
CA GLU A 22 4.19 -6.56 8.43
C GLU A 22 3.14 -6.08 9.43
N VAL A 23 2.30 -5.12 9.03
CA VAL A 23 1.20 -4.61 9.86
C VAL A 23 0.14 -5.69 10.08
N GLU A 24 -0.21 -6.46 9.04
CA GLU A 24 -1.15 -7.58 9.16
C GLU A 24 -0.61 -8.69 10.07
N GLN A 25 0.68 -9.01 9.99
CA GLN A 25 1.32 -9.96 10.90
C GLN A 25 1.27 -9.46 12.35
N SER A 26 1.51 -8.17 12.57
CA SER A 26 1.41 -7.55 13.91
C SER A 26 -0.02 -7.62 14.46
N LEU A 27 -1.03 -7.38 13.60
CA LEU A 27 -2.45 -7.51 13.96
C LEU A 27 -2.90 -8.97 14.14
N ALA A 28 -2.18 -9.95 13.59
CA ALA A 28 -2.47 -11.36 13.80
C ALA A 28 -1.95 -11.87 15.16
N ASP A 29 -1.09 -11.11 15.84
CA ASP A 29 -0.56 -11.48 17.15
C ASP A 29 -1.61 -11.32 18.26
N PRO A 30 -2.06 -12.42 18.91
CA PRO A 30 -3.04 -12.35 19.99
C PRO A 30 -2.51 -11.65 21.26
N GLU A 31 -1.19 -11.49 21.43
CA GLU A 31 -0.61 -10.76 22.56
C GLU A 31 -0.88 -9.24 22.45
N LEU A 32 -0.94 -8.71 21.23
CA LEU A 32 -1.24 -7.30 20.96
C LEU A 32 -2.58 -6.88 21.58
N TYR A 33 -3.59 -7.76 21.49
CA TYR A 33 -4.93 -7.52 22.01
C TYR A 33 -5.05 -7.61 23.53
N ARG A 34 -4.05 -8.20 24.22
CA ARG A 34 -4.04 -8.33 25.68
C ARG A 34 -3.39 -7.15 26.38
N GLY A 35 -2.45 -6.48 25.72
CA GLY A 35 -1.60 -5.47 26.35
C GLY A 35 -1.88 -4.02 25.94
N ASP A 36 -2.33 -3.78 24.71
CA ASP A 36 -2.32 -2.42 24.17
C ASP A 36 -3.41 -2.15 23.12
N ALA A 37 -4.56 -1.69 23.59
CA ALA A 37 -5.67 -1.28 22.72
C ALA A 37 -5.35 -0.06 21.84
N GLU A 38 -4.37 0.77 22.22
CA GLU A 38 -3.92 1.90 21.42
C GLU A 38 -3.06 1.40 20.25
N ALA A 39 -2.17 0.44 20.48
CA ALA A 39 -1.39 -0.21 19.44
C ALA A 39 -2.29 -0.88 18.39
N VAL A 40 -3.33 -1.63 18.82
CA VAL A 40 -4.31 -2.22 17.89
C VAL A 40 -4.96 -1.14 17.00
N ARG A 41 -5.39 -0.02 17.59
CA ARG A 41 -5.99 1.09 16.83
C ARG A 41 -5.00 1.71 15.85
N ARG A 42 -3.75 1.89 16.28
CA ARG A 42 -2.66 2.43 15.44
C ARG A 42 -2.40 1.53 14.24
N PHE A 43 -2.21 0.23 14.46
CA PHE A 43 -1.97 -0.73 13.38
C PHE A 43 -3.17 -0.84 12.44
N THR A 44 -4.40 -0.85 12.98
CA THR A 44 -5.62 -0.84 12.15
C THR A 44 -5.72 0.42 11.29
N SER A 45 -5.39 1.59 11.85
CA SER A 45 -5.38 2.84 11.10
C SER A 45 -4.30 2.83 10.02
N ARG A 46 -3.11 2.29 10.33
CA ARG A 46 -2.01 2.18 9.39
C ARG A 46 -2.35 1.23 8.24
N LEU A 47 -2.95 0.08 8.54
CA LEU A 47 -3.41 -0.88 7.53
C LEU A 47 -4.35 -0.22 6.51
N ARG A 48 -5.35 0.52 7.00
CA ARG A 48 -6.30 1.25 6.13
C ARG A 48 -5.62 2.31 5.26
N GLU A 49 -4.63 3.01 5.80
CA GLU A 49 -3.87 3.99 5.04
C GLU A 49 -3.06 3.31 3.93
N LEU A 50 -2.41 2.18 4.24
CA LEU A 50 -1.65 1.40 3.26
C LEU A 50 -2.54 0.85 2.15
N GLU A 51 -3.72 0.32 2.49
CA GLU A 51 -4.70 -0.15 1.52
C GLU A 51 -5.17 0.96 0.56
N GLN A 52 -5.47 2.15 1.09
CA GLN A 52 -5.87 3.31 0.26
C GLN A 52 -4.73 3.78 -0.65
N ARG A 53 -3.49 3.76 -0.15
CA ARG A 53 -2.32 4.15 -0.94
C ARG A 53 -2.05 3.14 -2.04
N LEU A 54 -2.12 1.84 -1.76
CA LEU A 54 -2.00 0.79 -2.75
C LEU A 54 -3.05 0.94 -3.85
N GLU A 55 -4.31 1.11 -3.49
CA GLU A 55 -5.40 1.35 -4.45
C GLU A 55 -5.10 2.57 -5.34
N ALA A 56 -4.63 3.68 -4.76
CA ALA A 56 -4.25 4.86 -5.52
C ALA A 56 -3.06 4.61 -6.47
N CYS A 57 -2.03 3.88 -6.03
CA CYS A 57 -0.89 3.50 -6.86
C CYS A 57 -1.32 2.61 -8.03
N TYR A 58 -2.17 1.61 -7.78
CA TYR A 58 -2.71 0.74 -8.82
C TYR A 58 -3.54 1.51 -9.84
N HIS A 59 -4.49 2.34 -9.38
CA HIS A 59 -5.28 3.19 -10.26
C HIS A 59 -4.40 4.11 -11.10
N ARG A 60 -3.36 4.69 -10.49
CA ARG A 60 -2.42 5.54 -11.20
C ARG A 60 -1.61 4.78 -12.24
N TRP A 61 -1.17 3.56 -11.91
CA TRP A 61 -0.47 2.71 -12.86
C TRP A 61 -1.35 2.38 -14.07
N ASP A 62 -2.59 1.99 -13.85
CA ASP A 62 -3.57 1.73 -14.91
C ASP A 62 -3.83 2.96 -15.80
N GLU A 63 -3.96 4.16 -15.20
CA GLU A 63 -4.10 5.41 -15.96
C GLU A 63 -2.89 5.69 -16.86
N LEU A 64 -1.68 5.47 -16.34
CA LEU A 64 -0.44 5.74 -17.06
C LEU A 64 -0.20 4.71 -18.17
N GLU A 65 -0.47 3.44 -17.92
CA GLU A 65 -0.46 2.37 -18.92
C GLU A 65 -1.45 2.69 -20.05
N ALA A 66 -2.70 3.02 -19.74
CA ALA A 66 -3.71 3.35 -20.73
C ALA A 66 -3.34 4.59 -21.58
N LYS A 67 -2.65 5.57 -20.99
CA LYS A 67 -2.10 6.72 -21.73
C LYS A 67 -0.95 6.30 -22.64
N ARG A 68 -0.04 5.44 -22.18
CA ARG A 68 1.08 4.93 -22.96
C ARG A 68 0.59 4.17 -24.19
N GLU A 69 -0.41 3.32 -24.03
CA GLU A 69 -1.02 2.56 -25.13
C GLU A 69 -1.72 3.43 -26.16
N ARG A 70 -2.34 4.54 -25.76
CA ARG A 70 -3.02 5.48 -26.69
C ARG A 70 -2.07 6.30 -27.55
N VAL A 71 -0.82 6.45 -27.12
CA VAL A 71 0.19 7.29 -27.77
C VAL A 71 1.17 6.45 -28.59
N SER A 72 1.20 5.14 -28.38
CA SER A 72 1.97 4.17 -29.17
C SER A 72 1.24 3.73 -30.44
#